data_AF-X0U1Y9-F1
#
_entry.id   AF-X0U1Y9-F1
#
_cell.length_a   1.000
_cell.length_b   1.000
_cell.length_c   1.000
_cell.angle_alpha   90.00
_cell.angle_beta   90.00
_cell.angle_gamma   90.00
#
_symmetry.space_group_name_H-M   'P 1'
#
loop_
_entity.id
_entity.type
_entity.pdbx_description
1 polymer ?
#
loop_
_entity_poly.entity_id
_entity_poly.type
_entity_poly.pdbx_seq_one_letter_code
_entity_poly.pdbx_strand_id
1 'polypeptide(L)'
;EELDPLVEAEVIRIAYSLNKKVEILGKFDKTLSLIGNYSFKKIRNALEVLLKTKLESGQDSKILERAKELEVKRPTSFCVGCPHRGTYFALNKAIKNLKYKKDEIIITGDIGCTILGMNKPFESCWTEVAMGASIGLAQGFKWAGIKKPVIATIGDSTFFHAGIPPLINAVYQKVPLTIIILDNGWTAMTGFEENPGTINLNGVANTRRVDIVEICQGCGIEDIQIIDPYQSEKATETIAKAIKYPGVSVIVSRRECAIQTKRR
;
A
#
# COMPACT_ATOMS: atom_id res chain seq x y z
N GLU A 1 -8.94 11.57 9.02
CA GLU A 1 -8.33 12.44 8.00
C GLU A 1 -9.10 12.49 6.66
N GLU A 2 -9.40 11.37 5.99
CA GLU A 2 -10.16 11.41 4.70
C GLU A 2 -11.69 11.62 4.87
N LEU A 3 -12.26 11.18 5.99
CA LEU A 3 -13.70 11.33 6.30
C LEU A 3 -13.98 12.36 7.41
N ASP A 4 -12.97 13.10 7.84
CA ASP A 4 -13.16 14.13 8.87
C ASP A 4 -13.88 15.34 8.26
N PRO A 5 -14.67 16.09 9.04
CA PRO A 5 -15.36 17.29 8.56
C PRO A 5 -14.43 18.49 8.40
N LEU A 6 -13.22 18.32 7.86
CA LEU A 6 -12.22 19.40 7.76
C LEU A 6 -12.73 20.57 6.92
N VAL A 7 -13.28 20.28 5.73
CA VAL A 7 -13.84 21.33 4.85
C VAL A 7 -15.04 22.00 5.51
N GLU A 8 -15.91 21.25 6.16
CA GLU A 8 -17.09 21.78 6.85
C GLU A 8 -16.68 22.69 8.03
N ALA A 9 -15.69 22.27 8.83
CA ALA A 9 -15.15 23.05 9.93
C ALA A 9 -14.54 24.37 9.44
N GLU A 10 -13.78 24.35 8.34
CA GLU A 10 -13.22 25.57 7.75
C GLU A 10 -14.31 26.49 7.18
N VAL A 11 -15.35 25.95 6.54
CA VAL A 11 -16.48 26.76 6.05
C VAL A 11 -17.24 27.41 7.22
N ILE A 12 -17.46 26.69 8.32
CA ILE A 12 -18.04 27.25 9.57
C ILE A 12 -17.17 28.39 10.10
N ARG A 13 -15.85 28.19 10.15
CA ARG A 13 -14.90 29.21 10.62
C ARG A 13 -14.92 30.45 9.74
N ILE A 14 -14.96 30.29 8.42
CA ILE A 14 -15.04 31.41 7.46
C ILE A 14 -16.36 32.16 7.63
N ALA A 15 -17.50 31.45 7.72
CA ALA A 15 -18.81 32.07 7.91
C ALA A 15 -18.86 32.90 9.20
N TYR A 16 -18.31 32.35 10.30
CA TYR A 16 -18.16 33.06 11.57
C TYR A 16 -17.29 34.31 11.42
N SER A 17 -16.12 34.19 10.78
CA SER A 17 -15.18 35.31 10.58
C SER A 17 -15.76 36.45 9.73
N LEU A 18 -16.65 36.13 8.79
CA LEU A 18 -17.36 37.10 7.96
C LEU A 18 -18.66 37.64 8.60
N ASN A 19 -18.94 37.26 9.85
CA ASN A 19 -20.18 37.56 10.57
C ASN A 19 -21.44 37.18 9.76
N LYS A 20 -21.38 36.07 9.02
CA LYS A 20 -22.49 35.54 8.23
C LYS A 20 -23.22 34.47 9.05
N LYS A 21 -24.49 34.72 9.35
CA LYS A 21 -25.39 33.70 9.92
C LYS A 21 -26.00 32.90 8.77
N VAL A 22 -25.36 31.80 8.42
CA VAL A 22 -25.82 30.84 7.43
C VAL A 22 -25.88 29.46 8.04
N GLU A 23 -26.89 28.69 7.66
CA GLU A 23 -27.01 27.27 8.02
C GLU A 23 -26.03 26.46 7.16
N ILE A 24 -25.16 25.67 7.79
CA ILE A 24 -24.19 24.81 7.13
C ILE A 24 -24.58 23.37 7.43
N LEU A 25 -24.94 22.63 6.39
CA LEU A 25 -25.36 21.24 6.47
C LEU A 25 -24.21 20.33 6.06
N GLY A 26 -23.99 19.24 6.78
CA GLY A 26 -22.84 18.38 6.56
C GLY A 26 -22.78 17.18 7.49
N LYS A 27 -21.59 16.89 8.03
CA LYS A 27 -21.38 15.75 8.93
C LYS A 27 -21.74 16.11 10.38
N PHE A 28 -21.61 17.37 10.79
CA PHE A 28 -21.90 17.77 12.17
C PHE A 28 -23.39 17.70 12.50
N ASP A 29 -24.26 18.04 11.54
CA ASP A 29 -25.72 17.95 11.67
C ASP A 29 -26.28 16.59 11.21
N LYS A 30 -25.41 15.67 10.76
CA LYS A 30 -25.72 14.33 10.23
C LYS A 30 -26.45 14.30 8.88
N THR A 31 -26.52 15.43 8.16
CA THR A 31 -27.02 15.46 6.77
C THR A 31 -26.16 14.57 5.85
N LEU A 32 -24.87 14.49 6.12
CA LEU A 32 -23.90 13.59 5.51
C LEU A 32 -23.31 12.64 6.56
N SER A 33 -23.05 11.40 6.15
CA SER A 33 -22.44 10.42 7.05
C SER A 33 -20.93 10.66 7.22
N LEU A 34 -20.44 10.38 8.42
CA LEU A 34 -19.01 10.25 8.71
C LEU A 34 -18.42 8.93 8.18
N ILE A 35 -19.27 7.95 7.82
CA ILE A 35 -18.82 6.59 7.50
C ILE A 35 -19.26 6.19 6.09
N GLY A 36 -18.32 5.56 5.39
CA GLY A 36 -18.50 5.00 4.06
C GLY A 36 -18.62 6.06 2.97
N ASN A 37 -18.94 5.59 1.75
CA ASN A 37 -18.97 6.45 0.58
C ASN A 37 -20.27 7.26 0.46
N TYR A 38 -20.18 8.39 -0.23
CA TYR A 38 -21.31 9.21 -0.66
C TYR A 38 -21.89 8.69 -1.97
N SER A 39 -22.80 7.73 -1.84
CA SER A 39 -23.56 7.21 -2.99
C SER A 39 -24.55 8.25 -3.50
N PHE A 40 -25.03 8.05 -4.74
CA PHE A 40 -26.08 8.87 -5.34
C PHE A 40 -27.28 9.06 -4.41
N LYS A 41 -27.75 7.99 -3.76
CA LYS A 41 -28.86 8.05 -2.80
C LYS A 41 -28.55 8.96 -1.59
N LYS A 42 -27.34 8.87 -1.02
CA LYS A 42 -26.94 9.69 0.12
C LYS A 42 -26.85 11.17 -0.26
N ILE A 43 -26.25 11.48 -1.41
CA ILE A 43 -26.14 12.85 -1.91
C ILE A 43 -27.52 13.41 -2.26
N ARG A 44 -28.39 12.64 -2.90
CA ARG A 44 -29.76 13.05 -3.19
C ARG A 44 -30.53 13.41 -1.91
N ASN A 45 -30.49 12.56 -0.89
CA ASN A 45 -31.14 12.84 0.37
C ASN A 45 -30.57 14.12 1.03
N ALA A 46 -29.26 14.34 0.97
CA ALA A 46 -28.64 15.57 1.46
C ALA A 46 -29.12 16.81 0.68
N LEU A 47 -29.31 16.70 -0.64
CA LEU A 47 -29.87 17.76 -1.47
C LEU A 47 -31.34 18.04 -1.15
N GLU A 48 -32.15 17.03 -0.83
CA GLU A 48 -33.54 17.23 -0.40
C GLU A 48 -33.63 18.04 0.91
N VAL A 49 -32.70 17.78 1.86
CA VAL A 49 -32.58 18.57 3.09
C VAL A 49 -32.17 20.01 2.77
N LEU A 50 -31.14 20.19 1.93
CA LEU A 50 -30.65 21.51 1.53
C LEU A 50 -31.71 22.35 0.81
N LEU A 51 -32.44 21.74 -0.13
CA LEU A 51 -33.46 22.41 -0.95
C LEU A 51 -34.84 22.45 -0.30
N LYS A 52 -35.01 21.80 0.86
CA LYS A 52 -36.28 21.65 1.58
C LYS A 52 -37.43 21.16 0.67
N THR A 53 -37.09 20.31 -0.30
CA THR A 53 -38.00 19.83 -1.36
C THR A 53 -37.69 18.37 -1.67
N LYS A 54 -38.73 17.55 -1.92
CA LYS A 54 -38.54 16.17 -2.37
C LYS A 54 -38.15 16.12 -3.84
N LEU A 55 -37.15 15.33 -4.18
CA LEU A 55 -36.69 15.13 -5.54
C LEU A 55 -37.40 13.90 -6.14
N GLU A 56 -38.31 14.12 -7.08
CA GLU A 56 -39.17 13.07 -7.69
C GLU A 56 -38.40 12.00 -8.47
N SER A 57 -37.18 12.32 -8.91
CA SER A 57 -36.29 11.47 -9.72
C SER A 57 -35.81 10.18 -9.06
N GLY A 58 -36.22 9.92 -7.81
CA GLY A 58 -35.68 8.85 -7.00
C GLY A 58 -35.96 7.42 -7.47
N GLN A 59 -36.88 7.24 -8.42
CA GLN A 59 -37.24 5.95 -9.03
C GLN A 59 -37.09 5.94 -10.57
N ASP A 60 -36.68 7.06 -11.18
CA ASP A 60 -36.46 7.09 -12.63
C ASP A 60 -35.26 6.20 -12.99
N SER A 61 -35.52 5.13 -13.74
CA SER A 61 -34.51 4.15 -14.13
C SER A 61 -33.39 4.79 -14.94
N LYS A 62 -33.67 5.79 -15.78
CA LYS A 62 -32.65 6.47 -16.59
C LYS A 62 -31.70 7.28 -15.72
N ILE A 63 -32.22 7.95 -14.70
CA ILE A 63 -31.40 8.74 -13.77
C ILE A 63 -30.53 7.82 -12.92
N LEU A 64 -31.09 6.69 -12.45
CA LEU A 64 -30.33 5.69 -11.68
C LEU A 64 -29.23 5.03 -12.51
N GLU A 65 -29.48 4.71 -13.78
CA GLU A 65 -28.45 4.20 -14.69
C GLU A 65 -27.36 5.24 -14.92
N ARG A 66 -27.74 6.48 -15.23
CA ARG A 66 -26.76 7.56 -15.41
C ARG A 66 -25.92 7.82 -14.16
N ALA A 67 -26.53 7.74 -12.97
CA ALA A 67 -25.82 7.89 -11.71
C ALA A 67 -24.80 6.77 -11.48
N LYS A 68 -25.12 5.52 -11.88
CA LYS A 68 -24.17 4.39 -11.83
C LYS A 68 -23.02 4.58 -12.81
N GLU A 69 -23.27 5.10 -14.01
CA GLU A 69 -22.21 5.41 -14.97
C GLU A 69 -21.24 6.50 -14.48
N LEU A 70 -21.76 7.51 -13.78
CA LEU A 70 -20.99 8.60 -13.21
C LEU A 70 -20.33 8.25 -11.87
N GLU A 71 -20.58 7.05 -11.34
CA GLU A 71 -19.99 6.63 -10.08
C GLU A 71 -18.47 6.52 -10.23
N VAL A 72 -17.75 7.41 -9.53
CA VAL A 72 -16.30 7.40 -9.52
C VAL A 72 -15.82 6.16 -8.77
N LYS A 73 -15.35 5.17 -9.51
CA LYS A 73 -14.64 4.03 -8.94
C LYS A 73 -13.37 4.56 -8.26
N ARG A 74 -13.21 4.24 -6.97
CA ARG A 74 -11.99 4.49 -6.21
C ARG A 74 -11.25 3.17 -6.03
N PRO A 75 -10.64 2.61 -7.09
CA PRO A 75 -9.89 1.38 -6.94
C PRO A 75 -8.71 1.64 -6.00
N THR A 76 -8.58 0.80 -4.98
CA THR A 76 -7.41 0.83 -4.10
C THR A 76 -6.22 0.36 -4.92
N SER A 77 -5.39 1.29 -5.39
CA SER A 77 -4.24 0.99 -6.24
C SER A 77 -3.09 1.93 -5.92
N PHE A 78 -1.91 1.54 -6.38
CA PHE A 78 -0.72 2.36 -6.24
C PHE A 78 -0.86 3.68 -7.00
N CYS A 79 -0.32 4.75 -6.41
CA CYS A 79 -0.25 6.08 -7.01
C CYS A 79 0.44 6.06 -8.39
N VAL A 80 0.14 7.05 -9.23
CA VAL A 80 0.83 7.25 -10.51
C VAL A 80 2.32 7.44 -10.24
N GLY A 81 3.16 6.71 -10.97
CA GLY A 81 4.61 6.71 -10.78
C GLY A 81 5.10 5.96 -9.55
N CYS A 82 4.24 5.30 -8.76
CA CYS A 82 4.70 4.57 -7.58
C CYS A 82 5.70 3.44 -7.95
N PRO A 83 6.87 3.36 -7.31
CA PRO A 83 7.89 2.35 -7.59
C PRO A 83 7.41 0.92 -7.32
N HIS A 84 6.53 0.74 -6.35
CA HIS A 84 5.99 -0.58 -6.00
C HIS A 84 5.18 -1.20 -7.14
N ARG A 85 4.63 -0.39 -8.06
CA ARG A 85 4.03 -0.89 -9.32
C ARG A 85 5.06 -1.63 -10.17
N GLY A 86 6.27 -1.07 -10.28
CA GLY A 86 7.39 -1.69 -10.99
C GLY A 86 7.82 -3.00 -10.35
N THR A 87 7.90 -3.04 -9.02
CA THR A 87 8.21 -4.28 -8.28
C THR A 87 7.17 -5.38 -8.53
N TYR A 88 5.87 -5.09 -8.37
CA TYR A 88 4.83 -6.10 -8.58
C TYR A 88 4.68 -6.51 -10.05
N PHE A 89 4.94 -5.59 -10.99
CA PHE A 89 5.02 -5.94 -12.41
C PHE A 89 6.16 -6.91 -12.69
N ALA A 90 7.37 -6.59 -12.22
CA ALA A 90 8.55 -7.44 -12.38
C ALA A 90 8.40 -8.80 -11.69
N LEU A 91 7.79 -8.84 -10.50
CA LEU A 91 7.46 -10.06 -9.78
C LEU A 91 6.51 -10.95 -10.58
N ASN A 92 5.43 -10.40 -11.11
CA ASN A 92 4.49 -11.15 -11.96
C ASN A 92 5.15 -11.67 -13.24
N LYS A 93 6.01 -10.86 -13.87
CA LYS A 93 6.76 -11.27 -15.05
C LYS A 93 7.76 -12.37 -14.70
N ALA A 94 8.41 -12.31 -13.54
CA ALA A 94 9.33 -13.33 -13.05
C ALA A 94 8.61 -14.67 -12.84
N ILE A 95 7.48 -14.67 -12.14
CA ILE A 95 6.63 -15.85 -11.93
C ILE A 95 6.23 -16.48 -13.27
N LYS A 96 5.78 -15.66 -14.24
CA LYS A 96 5.45 -16.11 -15.59
C LYS A 96 6.66 -16.70 -16.33
N ASN A 97 7.83 -16.07 -16.24
CA ASN A 97 9.06 -16.54 -16.87
C ASN A 97 9.50 -17.89 -16.30
N LEU A 98 9.25 -18.12 -15.01
CA LEU A 98 9.46 -19.39 -14.31
C LEU A 98 8.40 -20.45 -14.60
N LYS A 99 7.43 -20.15 -15.48
CA LYS A 99 6.33 -21.03 -15.90
C LYS A 99 5.36 -21.39 -14.76
N TYR A 100 5.32 -20.59 -13.71
CA TYR A 100 4.28 -20.68 -12.69
C TYR A 100 3.07 -19.81 -13.05
N LYS A 101 1.89 -20.20 -12.59
CA LYS A 101 0.72 -19.33 -12.55
C LYS A 101 0.71 -18.51 -11.25
N LYS A 102 0.04 -17.36 -11.25
CA LYS A 102 -0.01 -16.47 -10.07
C LYS A 102 -0.68 -17.13 -8.87
N ASP A 103 -1.71 -17.93 -9.11
CA ASP A 103 -2.47 -18.71 -8.12
C ASP A 103 -1.71 -19.95 -7.62
N GLU A 104 -0.49 -20.19 -8.09
CA GLU A 104 0.37 -21.27 -7.61
C GLU A 104 1.48 -20.81 -6.67
N ILE A 105 1.77 -19.50 -6.65
CA ILE A 105 2.82 -18.91 -5.84
C ILE A 105 2.18 -18.08 -4.74
N ILE A 106 2.40 -18.50 -3.50
CA ILE A 106 1.92 -17.77 -2.34
C ILE A 106 2.80 -16.54 -2.15
N ILE A 107 2.16 -15.37 -2.17
CA ILE A 107 2.81 -14.09 -1.88
C ILE A 107 2.13 -13.49 -0.66
N THR A 108 2.85 -13.43 0.46
CA THR A 108 2.39 -12.79 1.69
C THR A 108 2.77 -11.31 1.67
N GLY A 109 1.92 -10.45 2.23
CA GLY A 109 2.17 -9.03 2.37
C GLY A 109 1.86 -8.53 3.77
N ASP A 110 2.26 -7.29 4.04
CA ASP A 110 1.96 -6.54 5.25
C ASP A 110 1.05 -5.34 4.97
N ILE A 111 0.50 -4.76 6.04
CA ILE A 111 -0.17 -3.47 5.97
C ILE A 111 0.80 -2.37 5.49
N GLY A 112 0.31 -1.48 4.64
CA GLY A 112 1.12 -0.46 3.96
C GLY A 112 0.94 -0.51 2.45
N CYS A 113 1.69 0.28 1.69
CA CYS A 113 1.58 0.29 0.22
C CYS A 113 1.79 -1.10 -0.40
N THR A 114 2.55 -1.97 0.27
CA THR A 114 2.74 -3.39 -0.07
C THR A 114 1.43 -4.10 -0.39
N ILE A 115 0.38 -3.92 0.42
CA ILE A 115 -0.84 -4.70 0.25
C ILE A 115 -1.62 -4.37 -1.03
N LEU A 116 -1.37 -3.21 -1.62
CA LEU A 116 -2.03 -2.80 -2.86
C LEU A 116 -1.74 -3.75 -4.03
N GLY A 117 -0.73 -4.61 -3.92
CA GLY A 117 -0.46 -5.71 -4.86
C GLY A 117 -1.56 -6.77 -4.95
N MET A 118 -2.54 -6.81 -4.02
CA MET A 118 -3.74 -7.67 -4.15
C MET A 118 -4.68 -7.19 -5.26
N ASN A 119 -4.64 -5.90 -5.60
CA ASN A 119 -5.60 -5.28 -6.49
C ASN A 119 -5.15 -5.34 -7.95
N LYS A 120 -6.10 -5.14 -8.87
CA LYS A 120 -5.80 -4.99 -10.30
C LYS A 120 -4.81 -3.84 -10.55
N PRO A 121 -3.87 -3.99 -11.51
CA PRO A 121 -3.69 -5.13 -12.42
C PRO A 121 -2.77 -6.24 -11.89
N PHE A 122 -2.34 -6.17 -10.63
CA PHE A 122 -1.29 -7.05 -10.11
C PHE A 122 -1.86 -8.39 -9.64
N GLU A 123 -2.87 -8.37 -8.77
CA GLU A 123 -3.56 -9.58 -8.29
C GLU A 123 -2.56 -10.66 -7.83
N SER A 124 -1.56 -10.23 -7.06
CA SER A 124 -0.41 -11.04 -6.68
C SER A 124 -0.35 -11.30 -5.18
N CYS A 125 -0.67 -10.32 -4.34
CA CYS A 125 -0.58 -10.45 -2.89
C CYS A 125 -1.80 -11.20 -2.35
N TRP A 126 -1.60 -12.34 -1.68
CA TRP A 126 -2.69 -13.21 -1.22
C TRP A 126 -3.17 -12.87 0.17
N THR A 127 -2.25 -12.51 1.05
CA THR A 127 -2.55 -12.32 2.48
C THR A 127 -2.03 -10.99 2.96
N GLU A 128 -2.77 -10.38 3.86
CA GLU A 128 -2.31 -9.36 4.79
C GLU A 128 -3.09 -9.54 6.09
N VAL A 129 -2.38 -9.43 7.21
CA VAL A 129 -2.91 -9.77 8.53
C VAL A 129 -2.56 -8.68 9.53
N ALA A 130 -1.28 -8.33 9.61
CA ALA A 130 -0.79 -7.30 10.50
C ALA A 130 0.54 -6.76 9.97
N MET A 131 1.00 -5.65 10.55
CA MET A 131 2.33 -5.10 10.30
C MET A 131 3.43 -6.08 10.78
N GLY A 132 4.20 -6.63 9.84
CA GLY A 132 5.33 -7.53 10.09
C GLY A 132 4.98 -9.02 10.07
N ALA A 133 3.76 -9.38 9.66
CA ALA A 133 3.31 -10.75 9.56
C ALA A 133 3.83 -11.46 8.31
N SER A 134 4.18 -10.75 7.24
CA SER A 134 4.49 -11.31 5.92
C SER A 134 5.56 -12.42 5.96
N ILE A 135 6.72 -12.16 6.56
CA ILE A 135 7.84 -13.12 6.64
C ILE A 135 7.49 -14.30 7.54
N GLY A 136 6.80 -14.08 8.66
CA GLY A 136 6.37 -15.15 9.56
C GLY A 136 5.35 -16.08 8.91
N LEU A 137 4.35 -15.52 8.22
CA LEU A 137 3.37 -16.28 7.45
C LEU A 137 4.03 -17.09 6.34
N ALA A 138 4.97 -16.50 5.61
CA ALA A 138 5.70 -17.19 4.56
C ALA A 138 6.45 -18.43 5.09
N GLN A 139 7.10 -18.31 6.24
CA GLN A 139 7.72 -19.45 6.93
C GLN A 139 6.68 -20.51 7.31
N GLY A 140 5.55 -20.08 7.89
CA GLY A 140 4.44 -20.97 8.24
C GLY A 140 3.94 -21.79 7.05
N PHE A 141 3.77 -21.19 5.88
CA PHE A 141 3.40 -21.92 4.65
C PHE A 141 4.45 -22.97 4.26
N LYS A 142 5.75 -22.66 4.37
CA LYS A 142 6.81 -23.64 4.10
C LYS A 142 6.75 -24.79 5.09
N TRP A 143 6.53 -24.51 6.38
CA TRP A 143 6.42 -25.51 7.43
C TRP A 143 5.16 -26.38 7.30
N ALA A 144 4.08 -25.82 6.77
CA ALA A 144 2.86 -26.54 6.42
C ALA A 144 3.02 -27.48 5.19
N GLY A 145 4.21 -27.54 4.59
CA GLY A 145 4.52 -28.46 3.49
C GLY A 145 4.35 -27.88 2.08
N ILE A 146 4.21 -26.56 1.93
CA ILE A 146 4.19 -25.94 0.60
C ILE A 146 5.55 -26.10 -0.09
N LYS A 147 5.57 -26.96 -1.11
CA LYS A 147 6.77 -27.27 -1.89
C LYS A 147 7.13 -26.17 -2.89
N LYS A 148 6.13 -25.48 -3.45
CA LYS A 148 6.33 -24.37 -4.39
C LYS A 148 7.04 -23.19 -3.69
N PRO A 149 7.65 -22.26 -4.46
CA PRO A 149 8.21 -21.04 -3.89
C PRO A 149 7.16 -20.24 -3.13
N VAL A 150 7.59 -19.61 -2.04
CA VAL A 150 6.78 -18.70 -1.23
C VAL A 150 7.55 -17.39 -1.11
N ILE A 151 6.85 -16.27 -1.31
CA ILE A 151 7.43 -14.94 -1.40
C ILE A 151 6.80 -14.07 -0.31
N ALA A 152 7.61 -13.35 0.45
CA ALA A 152 7.13 -12.33 1.38
C ALA A 152 7.43 -10.94 0.81
N THR A 153 6.44 -10.05 0.76
CA THR A 153 6.63 -8.64 0.47
C THR A 153 6.42 -7.81 1.72
N ILE A 154 7.36 -6.92 2.02
CA ILE A 154 7.36 -6.12 3.25
C ILE A 154 7.81 -4.69 2.93
N GLY A 155 7.19 -3.68 3.54
CA GLY A 155 7.64 -2.29 3.41
C GLY A 155 8.89 -2.05 4.24
N ASP A 156 9.70 -1.04 3.91
CA ASP A 156 10.83 -0.59 4.72
C ASP A 156 10.45 -0.27 6.18
N SER A 157 9.43 0.56 6.40
CA SER A 157 8.97 0.91 7.76
C SER A 157 8.56 -0.33 8.55
N THR A 158 7.79 -1.22 7.93
CA THR A 158 7.37 -2.50 8.51
C THR A 158 8.55 -3.43 8.76
N PHE A 159 9.54 -3.43 7.89
CA PHE A 159 10.77 -4.20 8.06
C PHE A 159 11.52 -3.76 9.31
N PHE A 160 11.75 -2.46 9.49
CA PHE A 160 12.38 -1.92 10.70
C PHE A 160 11.58 -2.19 11.97
N HIS A 161 10.24 -2.09 11.89
CA HIS A 161 9.36 -2.24 13.03
C HIS A 161 9.26 -3.70 13.53
N ALA A 162 9.06 -4.65 12.61
CA ALA A 162 8.74 -6.02 12.97
C ALA A 162 9.24 -7.09 11.97
N GLY A 163 9.91 -6.72 10.87
CA GLY A 163 10.42 -7.67 9.89
C GLY A 163 11.76 -8.31 10.24
N ILE A 164 12.56 -7.66 11.10
CA ILE A 164 13.90 -8.16 11.48
C ILE A 164 13.83 -9.47 12.29
N PRO A 165 13.03 -9.59 13.37
CA PRO A 165 12.95 -10.84 14.13
C PRO A 165 12.53 -12.07 13.29
N PRO A 166 11.49 -12.03 12.44
CA PRO A 166 11.14 -13.18 11.60
C PRO A 166 12.16 -13.44 10.49
N LEU A 167 12.91 -12.43 10.02
CA LEU A 167 14.05 -12.64 9.10
C LEU A 167 15.14 -13.50 9.77
N ILE A 168 15.54 -13.16 10.99
CA ILE A 168 16.53 -13.92 11.77
C ILE A 168 16.06 -15.37 11.95
N ASN A 169 14.78 -15.58 12.27
CA ASN A 169 14.23 -16.92 12.39
C ASN A 169 14.29 -17.70 11.08
N ALA A 170 13.99 -17.05 9.94
CA ALA A 170 14.07 -17.70 8.63
C ALA A 170 15.48 -18.16 8.30
N VAL A 171 16.49 -17.34 8.64
CA VAL A 171 17.91 -17.67 8.49
C VAL A 171 18.30 -18.84 9.38
N TYR A 172 17.99 -18.76 10.67
CA TYR A 172 18.32 -19.80 11.66
C TYR A 172 17.74 -21.16 11.25
N GLN A 173 16.49 -21.17 10.79
CA GLN A 173 15.77 -22.38 10.38
C GLN A 173 16.03 -22.78 8.91
N LYS A 174 16.84 -22.01 8.19
CA LYS A 174 17.16 -22.21 6.76
C LYS A 174 15.90 -22.39 5.90
N VAL A 175 14.86 -21.62 6.17
CA VAL A 175 13.57 -21.74 5.46
C VAL A 175 13.72 -21.13 4.06
N PRO A 176 13.58 -21.89 2.96
CA PRO A 176 13.80 -21.35 1.63
C PRO A 176 12.66 -20.39 1.26
N LEU A 177 12.99 -19.11 1.16
CA LEU A 177 12.06 -17.99 0.98
C LEU A 177 12.69 -16.89 0.13
N THR A 178 11.87 -16.23 -0.67
CA THR A 178 12.23 -14.95 -1.28
C THR A 178 11.55 -13.83 -0.51
N ILE A 179 12.31 -12.86 -0.01
CA ILE A 179 11.79 -11.71 0.71
C ILE A 179 12.06 -10.47 -0.14
N ILE A 180 11.01 -9.73 -0.48
CA ILE A 180 11.10 -8.49 -1.26
C ILE A 180 10.76 -7.32 -0.33
N ILE A 181 11.79 -6.56 0.03
CA ILE A 181 11.66 -5.35 0.83
C ILE A 181 11.44 -4.16 -0.11
N LEU A 182 10.28 -3.53 0.03
CA LEU A 182 9.80 -2.40 -0.76
C LEU A 182 10.27 -1.10 -0.12
N ASP A 183 11.52 -0.72 -0.41
CA ASP A 183 12.24 0.40 0.19
C ASP A 183 11.98 1.70 -0.56
N ASN A 184 11.00 2.47 -0.05
CA ASN A 184 10.66 3.80 -0.59
C ASN A 184 11.11 4.96 0.30
N GLY A 185 11.74 4.68 1.44
CA GLY A 185 12.27 5.65 2.38
C GLY A 185 11.23 6.35 3.23
N TRP A 186 9.97 5.90 3.26
CA TRP A 186 8.87 6.59 3.94
C TRP A 186 7.78 5.64 4.44
N THR A 187 7.16 5.95 5.58
CA THR A 187 5.88 5.32 5.96
C THR A 187 4.75 5.94 5.14
N ALA A 188 4.71 5.63 3.84
CA ALA A 188 3.98 6.43 2.86
C ALA A 188 2.44 6.35 3.00
N MET A 189 1.90 5.19 3.36
CA MET A 189 0.44 4.99 3.41
C MET A 189 -0.25 5.70 4.58
N THR A 190 0.49 5.98 5.66
CA THR A 190 -0.05 6.58 6.89
C THR A 190 -0.05 8.11 6.87
N GLY A 191 0.63 8.73 5.91
CA GLY A 191 0.83 10.18 5.93
C GLY A 191 2.21 10.65 5.49
N PHE A 192 3.08 9.75 5.01
CA PHE A 192 4.46 10.04 4.61
C PHE A 192 5.35 10.42 5.80
N GLU A 193 5.15 9.77 6.94
CA GLU A 193 5.99 9.91 8.11
C GLU A 193 7.41 9.39 7.85
N GLU A 194 8.38 10.03 8.49
CA GLU A 194 9.77 9.58 8.48
C GLU A 194 9.88 8.20 9.16
N ASN A 195 10.79 7.39 8.66
CA ASN A 195 11.17 6.10 9.23
C ASN A 195 12.71 5.99 9.24
N PRO A 196 13.31 4.94 9.85
CA PRO A 196 14.76 4.78 9.90
C PRO A 196 15.47 4.75 8.53
N GLY A 197 14.74 4.43 7.45
CA GLY A 197 15.22 4.44 6.07
C GLY A 197 15.09 5.79 5.35
N THR A 198 14.48 6.81 5.97
CA THR A 198 14.28 8.14 5.39
C THR A 198 15.59 8.91 5.30
N ILE A 199 15.86 9.51 4.13
CA ILE A 199 16.94 10.47 3.95
C ILE A 199 16.40 11.85 4.34
N ASN A 200 16.86 12.37 5.48
CA ASN A 200 16.53 13.72 5.93
C ASN A 200 17.32 14.75 5.12
N LEU A 201 16.62 15.47 4.24
CA LEU A 201 17.21 16.54 3.41
C LEU A 201 17.06 17.92 4.04
N ASN A 202 16.30 18.04 5.13
CA ASN A 202 15.92 19.33 5.72
C ASN A 202 16.82 19.76 6.90
N GLY A 203 17.83 18.95 7.27
CA GLY A 203 18.88 19.35 8.22
C GLY A 203 18.42 19.53 9.68
N VAL A 204 17.15 19.24 10.01
CA VAL A 204 16.56 19.52 11.33
C VAL A 204 16.99 18.48 12.40
N ALA A 205 17.57 17.35 11.99
CA ALA A 205 18.17 16.40 12.92
C ALA A 205 19.33 15.64 12.29
N ASN A 206 20.35 15.36 13.09
CA ASN A 206 21.57 14.60 12.74
C ASN A 206 21.25 13.09 12.58
N THR A 207 20.20 12.77 11.82
CA THR A 207 19.72 11.39 11.64
C THR A 207 20.51 10.69 10.54
N ARG A 208 20.91 9.45 10.82
CA ARG A 208 21.57 8.58 9.85
C ARG A 208 20.53 7.61 9.30
N ARG A 209 20.44 7.53 7.97
CA ARG A 209 19.68 6.45 7.30
C ARG A 209 20.25 5.10 7.71
N VAL A 210 19.40 4.24 8.23
CA VAL A 210 19.73 2.84 8.51
C VAL A 210 19.60 2.05 7.21
N ASP A 211 20.69 1.45 6.72
CA ASP A 211 20.64 0.69 5.47
C ASP A 211 20.12 -0.74 5.70
N ILE A 212 19.03 -1.08 5.01
CA ILE A 212 18.39 -2.39 5.06
C ILE A 212 19.34 -3.52 4.64
N VAL A 213 20.23 -3.28 3.68
CA VAL A 213 21.22 -4.27 3.23
C VAL A 213 22.21 -4.59 4.34
N GLU A 214 22.72 -3.57 5.06
CA GLU A 214 23.60 -3.78 6.21
C GLU A 214 22.91 -4.59 7.31
N ILE A 215 21.62 -4.33 7.58
CA ILE A 215 20.82 -5.14 8.52
C ILE A 215 20.72 -6.59 8.03
N CYS A 216 20.34 -6.81 6.77
CA CYS A 216 20.19 -8.15 6.23
C CYS A 216 21.51 -8.94 6.27
N GLN A 217 22.63 -8.29 5.96
CA GLN A 217 23.97 -8.87 6.11
C GLN A 217 24.24 -9.24 7.57
N GLY A 218 23.97 -8.33 8.51
CA GLY A 218 24.12 -8.58 9.95
C GLY A 218 23.22 -9.70 10.49
N CYS A 219 22.08 -9.96 9.83
CA CYS A 219 21.19 -11.08 10.14
C CYS A 219 21.65 -12.42 9.52
N GLY A 220 22.73 -12.44 8.75
CA GLY A 220 23.28 -13.65 8.14
C GLY A 220 22.69 -14.01 6.77
N ILE A 221 22.10 -13.05 6.05
CA ILE A 221 21.62 -13.31 4.67
C ILE A 221 22.81 -13.32 3.70
N GLU A 222 22.94 -14.40 2.93
CA GLU A 222 24.00 -14.57 1.94
C GLU A 222 23.62 -14.02 0.56
N ASP A 223 22.37 -14.23 0.12
CA ASP A 223 21.88 -13.71 -1.17
C ASP A 223 21.07 -12.43 -0.95
N ILE A 224 21.70 -11.28 -1.20
CA ILE A 224 21.07 -9.97 -1.13
C ILE A 224 21.26 -9.25 -2.47
N GLN A 225 20.16 -8.80 -3.05
CA GLN A 225 20.17 -8.07 -4.33
C GLN A 225 19.43 -6.74 -4.18
N ILE A 226 20.00 -5.66 -4.70
CA ILE A 226 19.30 -4.38 -4.82
C ILE A 226 18.78 -4.25 -6.26
N ILE A 227 17.51 -3.87 -6.40
CA ILE A 227 16.91 -3.57 -7.71
C ILE A 227 16.33 -2.16 -7.71
N ASP A 228 16.40 -1.50 -8.88
CA ASP A 228 15.55 -0.34 -9.18
C ASP A 228 14.28 -0.86 -9.85
N PRO A 229 13.09 -0.69 -9.25
CA PRO A 229 11.83 -1.19 -9.82
C PRO A 229 11.45 -0.51 -11.14
N TYR A 230 12.04 0.63 -11.52
CA TYR A 230 11.85 1.21 -12.85
C TYR A 230 12.67 0.49 -13.94
N GLN A 231 13.71 -0.27 -13.58
CA GLN A 231 14.47 -1.11 -14.51
C GLN A 231 13.81 -2.48 -14.65
N SER A 232 12.63 -2.51 -15.27
CA SER A 232 11.72 -3.68 -15.26
C SER A 232 12.37 -5.00 -15.68
N GLU A 233 13.22 -5.02 -16.71
CA GLU A 233 13.86 -6.25 -17.20
C GLU A 233 14.86 -6.80 -16.19
N LYS A 234 15.79 -5.96 -15.74
CA LYS A 234 16.77 -6.31 -14.70
C LYS A 234 16.08 -6.75 -13.41
N ALA A 235 15.06 -6.01 -12.95
CA ALA A 235 14.27 -6.36 -11.79
C ALA A 235 13.62 -7.75 -11.95
N THR A 236 13.04 -8.03 -13.12
CA THR A 236 12.40 -9.33 -13.42
C THR A 236 13.40 -10.47 -13.34
N GLU A 237 14.57 -10.31 -13.95
CA GLU A 237 15.62 -11.33 -13.96
C GLU A 237 16.17 -11.60 -12.56
N THR A 238 16.44 -10.55 -11.79
CA THR A 238 16.91 -10.68 -10.42
C THR A 238 15.88 -11.37 -9.53
N ILE A 239 14.60 -10.98 -9.63
CA ILE A 239 13.52 -11.65 -8.89
C ILE A 239 13.41 -13.14 -9.30
N ALA A 240 13.51 -13.45 -10.59
CA ALA A 240 13.47 -14.83 -11.05
C ALA A 240 14.64 -15.69 -10.53
N LYS A 241 15.82 -15.10 -10.35
CA LYS A 241 16.99 -15.78 -9.73
C LYS A 241 16.77 -16.01 -8.25
N ALA A 242 16.30 -14.99 -7.52
CA ALA A 242 16.00 -15.07 -6.09
C ALA A 242 14.94 -16.14 -5.76
N ILE A 243 13.89 -16.28 -6.59
CA ILE A 243 12.85 -17.32 -6.43
C ILE A 243 13.43 -18.74 -6.53
N LYS A 244 14.52 -18.93 -7.29
CA LYS A 244 15.18 -20.24 -7.44
C LYS A 244 16.24 -20.51 -6.36
N TYR A 245 16.60 -19.51 -5.56
CA TYR A 245 17.65 -19.66 -4.56
C TYR A 245 17.20 -20.67 -3.47
N PRO A 246 18.03 -21.69 -3.13
CA PRO A 246 17.64 -22.78 -2.24
C PRO A 246 17.62 -22.41 -0.74
N GLY A 247 17.75 -21.13 -0.39
CA GLY A 247 17.76 -20.61 0.98
C GLY A 247 16.94 -19.33 1.12
N VAL A 248 17.28 -18.49 2.10
CA VAL A 248 16.65 -17.17 2.25
C VAL A 248 17.35 -16.20 1.29
N SER A 249 16.60 -15.66 0.33
CA SER A 249 17.05 -14.62 -0.60
C SER A 249 16.31 -13.32 -0.31
N VAL A 250 17.04 -12.21 -0.22
CA VAL A 250 16.48 -10.88 0.02
C VAL A 250 16.68 -10.00 -1.21
N ILE A 251 15.60 -9.38 -1.66
CA ILE A 251 15.61 -8.33 -2.66
C ILE A 251 15.21 -7.02 -2.00
N VAL A 252 16.08 -6.02 -2.05
CA VAL A 252 15.75 -4.65 -1.68
C VAL A 252 15.35 -3.90 -2.95
N SER A 253 14.04 -3.74 -3.17
CA SER A 253 13.50 -2.93 -4.26
C SER A 253 13.48 -1.47 -3.84
N ARG A 254 14.51 -0.72 -4.26
CA ARG A 254 14.85 0.59 -3.70
C ARG A 254 14.53 1.71 -4.66
N ARG A 255 13.54 2.53 -4.33
CA ARG A 255 13.24 3.80 -5.03
C ARG A 255 12.32 4.66 -4.19
N GLU A 256 12.65 5.93 -4.02
CA GLU A 256 11.87 6.87 -3.21
C GLU A 256 10.39 6.92 -3.67
N CYS A 257 9.49 7.12 -2.70
CA CYS A 257 8.08 7.34 -2.98
C CYS A 257 7.88 8.53 -3.93
N ALA A 258 7.32 8.26 -5.12
CA ALA A 258 7.13 9.25 -6.18
C ALA A 258 6.30 10.48 -5.76
N ILE A 259 5.38 10.34 -4.80
CA ILE A 259 4.64 11.48 -4.25
C ILE A 259 5.58 12.37 -3.44
N GLN A 260 6.45 11.79 -2.61
CA GLN A 260 7.39 12.58 -1.82
C GLN A 260 8.45 13.25 -2.70
N THR A 261 8.99 12.53 -3.68
CA THR A 261 9.91 13.12 -4.66
C THR A 261 9.30 14.33 -5.37
N LYS A 262 7.97 14.37 -5.57
CA LYS A 262 7.26 15.51 -6.18
C LYS A 262 6.94 16.66 -5.21
N ARG A 263 6.90 16.39 -3.90
CA ARG A 263 6.60 17.41 -2.87
C ARG A 263 7.83 18.24 -2.49
N ARG A 264 9.01 17.77 -2.86
CA ARG A 264 10.31 18.45 -2.71
C ARG A 264 10.65 19.17 -4.01
#